data_AF-A0A556V3A0-F1
#
_entry.id   AF-A0A556V3A0-F1
#
_cell.length_a   1.000
_cell.length_b   1.000
_cell.length_c   1.000
_cell.angle_alpha   90.00
_cell.angle_beta   90.00
_cell.angle_gamma   90.00
#
_symmetry.space_group_name_H-M   'P 1'
#
loop_
_entity.id
_entity.type
_entity.pdbx_description
1 polymer ?
#
loop_
_entity_poly.entity_id
_entity_poly.type
_entity_poly.pdbx_seq_one_letter_code
_entity_poly.pdbx_strand_id
1 'polypeptide(L)'
;MGCMQSAGRTFSESVKVLELNTSIDSNPTVIDESSNVVLRYRTPYFRASALVQVPPVVRKEIWTVGWIQACKKMDFFNYYGEEGMSSWELPDLRDGHIHAISDSDGVNYPWYGCTSEIYTIVGPTKKSTTLTVSMNDNFCPSITWSIPTGTTSVPPLLSFIQRDQHFTTWLVVMNQASAEMVPLRTIRWGMQLAIQVDPKKPLGQRARLMDQHAQEQPEILTLNEPIPPNALYKPNANDAQTYRRLQKNKTELHKLKMAVGEFYMSLAFLQSYQELNYQGFYKITKKYDAKIPSDRGLQWRTDKLERSLLHTEKGICEEMMMRLEWKVLTAPLWPVGFADCWLADQLNSLSPLILSLWDLMCFYIFQINWAGLQDGGSLVRENMVDMESQSKVIICLIQCFPPWLRFAQCLRHFWDSGNTVHLLNAGKYSTVFLMVTFAEKSDPAVEESVHVYLYLWAASTCVSVIVTVSWDLRMDWGLLQGNGLLKEELLFSHEVYYYAAMLADVLLRISWAINILLAQMKDSTAIVTASAILAPLEVLRRSIWNFFRLENEHLKNCRASRAIRDFDLPASPINLPQQILTDKLKDPIEQIIVQQETRTSHHKPAYLLLKYLR
;
A
#
# COMPACT_ATOMS: atom_id res chain seq x y z
N MET A 1 51.10 -46.03 31.62
CA MET A 1 50.54 -44.82 30.97
C MET A 1 50.91 -44.86 29.50
N GLY A 2 49.94 -44.74 28.61
CA GLY A 2 50.16 -44.80 27.16
C GLY A 2 48.82 -44.89 26.43
N CYS A 3 47.93 -43.94 26.71
CA CYS A 3 46.65 -43.83 26.04
C CYS A 3 46.91 -43.22 24.65
N MET A 4 47.01 -44.06 23.61
CA MET A 4 46.95 -43.58 22.23
C MET A 4 45.51 -43.18 21.94
N GLN A 5 45.24 -41.87 21.97
CA GLN A 5 44.04 -41.28 21.39
C GLN A 5 44.06 -41.53 19.88
N SER A 6 43.46 -42.64 19.44
CA SER A 6 42.93 -42.73 18.09
C SER A 6 41.70 -41.81 18.03
N ALA A 7 41.87 -40.64 17.44
CA ALA A 7 40.74 -39.82 17.04
C ALA A 7 39.91 -40.63 16.03
N GLY A 8 38.80 -41.22 16.50
CA GLY A 8 37.90 -41.97 15.65
C GLY A 8 37.30 -41.04 14.59
N ARG A 9 37.43 -41.40 13.32
CA ARG A 9 36.75 -40.70 12.21
C ARG A 9 35.26 -40.59 12.51
N THR A 10 34.67 -39.42 12.29
CA THR A 10 33.23 -39.23 12.43
C THR A 10 32.49 -40.07 11.38
N PHE A 11 31.22 -40.44 11.65
CA PHE A 11 30.43 -41.23 10.70
C PHE A 11 30.36 -40.58 9.32
N SER A 12 30.22 -39.24 9.28
CA SER A 12 30.19 -38.43 8.08
C SER A 12 31.48 -38.55 7.24
N GLU A 13 32.66 -38.62 7.85
CA GLU A 13 33.95 -38.83 7.17
C GLU A 13 34.14 -40.22 6.57
N SER A 14 33.31 -41.19 6.96
CA SER A 14 33.35 -42.56 6.45
C SER A 14 32.47 -42.81 5.22
N VAL A 15 31.68 -41.81 4.81
CA VAL A 15 30.90 -41.81 3.56
C VAL A 15 31.81 -41.62 2.36
N LYS A 16 31.67 -42.46 1.33
CA LYS A 16 32.52 -42.43 0.13
C LYS A 16 31.71 -42.11 -1.12
N VAL A 17 32.19 -41.17 -1.92
CA VAL A 17 31.70 -40.95 -3.29
C VAL A 17 32.49 -41.88 -4.20
N LEU A 18 31.80 -42.87 -4.79
CA LEU A 18 32.38 -43.86 -5.69
C LEU A 18 32.53 -43.30 -7.11
N GLU A 19 31.48 -42.64 -7.59
CA GLU A 19 31.43 -42.03 -8.92
C GLU A 19 30.70 -40.68 -8.83
N LEU A 20 31.15 -39.71 -9.62
CA LEU A 20 30.52 -38.40 -9.77
C LEU A 20 30.57 -38.00 -11.24
N ASN A 21 29.41 -37.84 -11.86
CA ASN A 21 29.26 -37.40 -13.24
C ASN A 21 28.51 -36.09 -13.28
N THR A 22 29.05 -35.10 -13.99
CA THR A 22 28.45 -33.78 -14.18
C THR A 22 28.59 -33.36 -15.63
N SER A 23 27.51 -32.87 -16.24
CA SER A 23 27.54 -32.42 -17.63
C SER A 23 26.42 -31.43 -17.93
N ILE A 24 26.65 -30.56 -18.90
CA ILE A 24 25.57 -29.81 -19.57
C ILE A 24 25.32 -30.47 -20.92
N ASP A 25 24.06 -30.82 -21.20
CA ASP A 25 23.65 -31.44 -22.46
C ASP A 25 24.13 -30.60 -23.66
N SER A 26 24.58 -31.24 -24.74
CA SER A 26 25.14 -30.56 -25.93
C SER A 26 24.08 -29.95 -26.86
N ASN A 27 22.80 -30.13 -26.57
CA ASN A 27 21.71 -29.57 -27.34
C ASN A 27 21.75 -28.04 -27.28
N PRO A 28 21.42 -27.29 -28.34
CA PRO A 28 21.32 -25.84 -28.25
C PRO A 28 20.07 -25.41 -27.48
N THR A 29 20.09 -24.19 -26.95
CA THR A 29 18.90 -23.53 -26.39
C THR A 29 17.81 -23.45 -27.46
N VAL A 30 16.62 -23.99 -27.15
CA VAL A 30 15.47 -23.98 -28.06
C VAL A 30 14.62 -22.75 -27.79
N ILE A 31 14.33 -21.96 -28.83
CA ILE A 31 13.45 -20.79 -28.75
C ILE A 31 12.07 -21.17 -29.31
N ASP A 32 11.01 -20.83 -28.59
CA ASP A 32 9.61 -21.04 -28.96
C ASP A 32 8.88 -19.69 -29.05
N GLU A 33 8.49 -19.33 -30.28
CA GLU A 33 7.74 -18.13 -30.62
C GLU A 33 6.26 -18.44 -30.96
N SER A 34 5.74 -19.61 -30.60
CA SER A 34 4.36 -20.03 -30.92
C SER A 34 3.29 -19.12 -30.31
N SER A 35 3.61 -18.44 -29.20
CA SER A 35 2.70 -17.53 -28.51
C SER A 35 2.84 -16.10 -29.03
N ASN A 36 1.71 -15.47 -29.30
CA ASN A 36 1.63 -14.04 -29.63
C ASN A 36 1.80 -13.12 -28.40
N VAL A 37 1.86 -13.68 -27.18
CA VAL A 37 2.00 -12.91 -25.92
C VAL A 37 3.41 -13.00 -25.36
N VAL A 38 4.05 -14.18 -25.47
CA VAL A 38 5.37 -14.44 -24.86
C VAL A 38 6.32 -15.16 -25.80
N LEU A 39 7.61 -14.85 -25.69
CA LEU A 39 8.72 -15.67 -26.12
C LEU A 39 9.07 -16.66 -25.01
N ARG A 40 9.21 -17.93 -25.35
CA ARG A 40 9.78 -18.94 -24.44
C ARG A 40 11.12 -19.40 -24.97
N TYR A 41 12.02 -19.75 -24.06
CA TYR A 41 13.20 -20.51 -24.45
C TYR A 41 13.47 -21.58 -23.42
N ARG A 42 14.12 -22.68 -23.84
CA ARG A 42 14.52 -23.78 -22.98
C ARG A 42 16.01 -24.03 -23.14
N THR A 43 16.75 -23.91 -22.05
CA THR A 43 18.18 -24.19 -22.03
C THR A 43 18.46 -25.69 -21.98
N PRO A 44 19.69 -26.11 -22.27
CA PRO A 44 20.11 -27.49 -22.08
C PRO A 44 20.05 -27.86 -20.60
N TYR A 45 19.91 -29.16 -20.32
CA TYR A 45 19.91 -29.63 -18.94
C TYR A 45 21.33 -29.66 -18.39
N PHE A 46 21.51 -29.07 -17.22
CA PHE A 46 22.62 -29.41 -16.34
C PHE A 46 22.24 -30.68 -15.57
N ARG A 47 23.13 -31.67 -15.58
CA ARG A 47 22.94 -32.95 -14.92
C ARG A 47 24.09 -33.20 -13.97
N ALA A 48 23.77 -33.61 -12.76
CA ALA A 48 24.74 -34.15 -11.82
C ALA A 48 24.20 -35.46 -11.24
N SER A 49 25.06 -36.47 -11.16
CA SER A 49 24.73 -37.77 -10.57
C SER A 49 25.92 -38.29 -9.78
N ALA A 50 25.66 -38.79 -8.58
CA ALA A 50 26.69 -39.36 -7.72
C ALA A 50 26.27 -40.74 -7.21
N LEU A 51 27.21 -41.69 -7.30
CA LEU A 51 27.11 -42.98 -6.64
C LEU A 51 27.82 -42.88 -5.29
N VAL A 52 27.08 -43.02 -4.20
CA VAL A 52 27.58 -42.82 -2.84
C VAL A 52 27.46 -44.12 -2.04
N GLN A 53 28.52 -44.50 -1.35
CA GLN A 53 28.54 -45.59 -0.39
C GLN A 53 28.51 -45.03 1.03
N VAL A 54 27.42 -45.30 1.73
CA VAL A 54 27.23 -44.94 3.13
C VAL A 54 27.51 -46.17 4.02
N PRO A 55 28.35 -46.06 5.05
CA PRO A 55 28.65 -47.17 5.94
C PRO A 55 27.45 -47.56 6.81
N PRO A 56 27.49 -48.74 7.47
CA PRO A 56 26.42 -49.17 8.37
C PRO A 56 26.14 -48.13 9.47
N VAL A 57 24.88 -47.70 9.59
CA VAL A 57 24.42 -46.79 10.65
C VAL A 57 24.12 -47.63 11.87
N VAL A 58 24.94 -47.54 12.93
CA VAL A 58 24.82 -48.45 14.10
C VAL A 58 23.72 -48.02 15.06
N ARG A 59 23.39 -46.72 15.10
CA ARG A 59 22.41 -46.11 16.00
C ARG A 59 21.07 -45.86 15.29
N LYS A 60 20.04 -45.51 16.06
CA LYS A 60 18.75 -45.03 15.53
C LYS A 60 18.87 -43.58 15.04
N GLU A 61 19.73 -43.36 14.06
CA GLU A 61 19.96 -42.06 13.44
C GLU A 61 19.39 -42.06 12.02
N ILE A 62 18.99 -40.89 11.54
CA ILE A 62 18.48 -40.70 10.19
C ILE A 62 19.47 -39.80 9.46
N TRP A 63 20.06 -40.33 8.39
CA TRP A 63 21.04 -39.64 7.57
C TRP A 63 20.46 -39.42 6.18
N THR A 64 20.60 -38.22 5.62
CA THR A 64 20.15 -37.89 4.26
C THR A 64 21.36 -37.50 3.42
N VAL A 65 21.50 -38.14 2.27
CA VAL A 65 22.49 -37.77 1.24
C VAL A 65 21.75 -37.08 0.11
N GLY A 66 22.24 -35.96 -0.38
CA GLY A 66 21.58 -35.28 -1.50
C GLY A 66 22.25 -34.00 -1.96
N TRP A 67 21.59 -33.31 -2.88
CA TRP A 67 22.09 -32.11 -3.53
C TRP A 67 21.53 -30.83 -2.91
N ILE A 68 22.41 -29.87 -2.65
CA ILE A 68 22.08 -28.48 -2.27
C ILE A 68 22.64 -27.58 -3.36
N GLN A 69 21.83 -26.69 -3.93
CA GLN A 69 22.27 -25.72 -4.93
C GLN A 69 22.03 -24.29 -4.41
N ALA A 70 22.94 -23.39 -4.74
CA ALA A 70 22.79 -21.97 -4.47
C ALA A 70 23.28 -21.12 -5.65
N CYS A 71 22.58 -20.02 -5.90
CA CYS A 71 22.94 -19.05 -6.92
C CYS A 71 23.90 -17.99 -6.32
N LYS A 72 25.07 -17.83 -6.91
CA LYS A 72 26.09 -16.85 -6.51
C LYS A 72 26.06 -15.56 -7.31
N LYS A 73 25.61 -15.65 -8.56
CA LYS A 73 25.48 -14.51 -9.47
C LYS A 73 24.21 -14.69 -10.28
N MET A 74 23.39 -13.65 -10.35
CA MET A 74 22.13 -13.67 -11.09
C MET A 74 21.92 -12.35 -11.83
N ASP A 75 22.38 -12.32 -13.07
CA ASP A 75 22.16 -11.20 -13.98
C ASP A 75 21.11 -11.59 -15.03
N PHE A 76 19.94 -10.97 -14.98
CA PHE A 76 18.83 -11.24 -15.88
C PHE A 76 18.33 -9.92 -16.44
N PHE A 77 18.55 -9.64 -17.73
CA PHE A 77 18.08 -8.41 -18.38
C PHE A 77 17.20 -8.69 -19.60
N ASN A 78 16.07 -7.99 -19.71
CA ASN A 78 15.29 -7.89 -20.94
C ASN A 78 15.22 -6.42 -21.36
N TYR A 79 15.59 -6.14 -22.60
CA TYR A 79 15.62 -4.80 -23.15
C TYR A 79 14.44 -4.60 -24.10
N TYR A 80 13.83 -3.41 -24.07
CA TYR A 80 12.69 -3.06 -24.90
C TYR A 80 12.99 -1.82 -25.75
N GLY A 81 14.00 -1.93 -26.62
CA GLY A 81 14.52 -0.80 -27.41
C GLY A 81 15.23 0.24 -26.52
N GLU A 82 15.04 1.52 -26.82
CA GLU A 82 15.60 2.64 -26.03
C GLU A 82 14.69 3.05 -24.84
N GLU A 83 13.49 2.50 -24.77
CA GLU A 83 12.43 2.89 -23.81
C GLU A 83 12.66 2.35 -22.39
N GLY A 84 13.51 1.33 -22.24
CA GLY A 84 13.94 0.82 -20.94
C GLY A 84 14.27 -0.67 -20.94
N MET A 85 14.64 -1.15 -19.76
CA MET A 85 14.93 -2.57 -19.52
C MET A 85 14.24 -3.06 -18.25
N SER A 86 13.86 -4.34 -18.23
CA SER A 86 13.48 -5.05 -17.02
C SER A 86 14.61 -5.96 -16.57
N SER A 87 14.95 -5.92 -15.30
CA SER A 87 15.91 -6.83 -14.67
C SER A 87 15.23 -7.64 -13.58
N TRP A 88 15.70 -8.86 -13.35
CA TRP A 88 15.43 -9.59 -12.12
C TRP A 88 16.74 -9.71 -11.38
N GLU A 89 16.82 -9.05 -10.24
CA GLU A 89 18.02 -8.99 -9.40
C GLU A 89 17.64 -9.32 -7.96
N LEU A 90 18.62 -9.84 -7.24
CA LEU A 90 18.61 -9.98 -5.79
C LEU A 90 19.51 -8.87 -5.25
N PRO A 91 18.95 -7.76 -4.71
CA PRO A 91 19.74 -6.61 -4.25
C PRO A 91 20.84 -7.02 -3.28
N ASP A 92 20.52 -7.90 -2.33
CA ASP A 92 21.48 -8.39 -1.34
C ASP A 92 22.63 -9.19 -1.97
N LEU A 93 22.37 -9.93 -3.06
CA LEU A 93 23.39 -10.70 -3.77
C LEU A 93 24.27 -9.78 -4.63
N ARG A 94 23.68 -8.76 -5.27
CA ARG A 94 24.39 -7.77 -6.10
C ARG A 94 25.28 -6.86 -5.25
N ASP A 95 24.73 -6.34 -4.15
CA ASP A 95 25.40 -5.40 -3.27
C ASP A 95 26.39 -6.10 -2.32
N GLY A 96 26.49 -7.44 -2.41
CA GLY A 96 27.46 -8.26 -1.69
C GLY A 96 27.11 -8.50 -0.22
N HIS A 97 25.87 -8.22 0.19
CA HIS A 97 25.37 -8.49 1.53
C HIS A 97 25.19 -9.99 1.80
N ILE A 98 24.86 -10.76 0.76
CA ILE A 98 24.83 -12.23 0.80
C ILE A 98 25.76 -12.80 -0.28
N HIS A 99 26.43 -13.91 0.04
CA HIS A 99 27.39 -14.55 -0.88
C HIS A 99 26.74 -15.53 -1.86
N ALA A 100 25.59 -16.09 -1.50
CA ALA A 100 24.78 -16.97 -2.34
C ALA A 100 23.35 -17.00 -1.80
N ILE A 101 22.38 -17.34 -2.65
CA ILE A 101 21.01 -17.60 -2.26
C ILE A 101 20.63 -19.05 -2.53
N SER A 102 19.84 -19.66 -1.64
CA SER A 102 19.34 -21.03 -1.81
C SER A 102 18.57 -21.17 -3.11
N ASP A 103 18.78 -22.25 -3.86
CA ASP A 103 18.00 -22.62 -5.04
C ASP A 103 17.17 -23.90 -4.77
N SER A 104 16.61 -23.97 -3.56
CA SER A 104 15.79 -25.10 -3.09
C SER A 104 14.40 -25.10 -3.71
N ASP A 105 13.75 -26.27 -3.74
CA ASP A 105 12.35 -26.49 -4.14
C ASP A 105 11.30 -25.65 -3.35
N GLY A 106 11.73 -24.94 -2.30
CA GLY A 106 10.90 -24.04 -1.49
C GLY A 106 10.12 -24.75 -0.38
N VAL A 107 10.20 -26.08 -0.32
CA VAL A 107 9.46 -26.93 0.62
C VAL A 107 10.43 -27.66 1.55
N ASN A 108 11.41 -28.36 0.99
CA ASN A 108 12.31 -29.26 1.69
C ASN A 108 13.72 -28.65 1.83
N TYR A 109 13.81 -27.46 2.43
CA TYR A 109 15.11 -26.85 2.72
C TYR A 109 16.02 -27.81 3.51
N PRO A 110 17.32 -27.88 3.18
CA PRO A 110 18.05 -27.09 2.18
C PRO A 110 18.16 -27.74 0.79
N TRP A 111 17.41 -28.81 0.54
CA TRP A 111 17.60 -29.66 -0.64
C TRP A 111 17.10 -29.01 -1.92
N TYR A 112 17.81 -29.28 -3.02
CA TYR A 112 17.41 -28.84 -4.36
C TYR A 112 16.05 -29.44 -4.77
N GLY A 113 15.81 -30.69 -4.39
CA GLY A 113 14.53 -31.39 -4.59
C GLY A 113 14.37 -32.55 -3.60
N CYS A 114 13.28 -33.30 -3.74
CA CYS A 114 12.91 -34.37 -2.80
C CYS A 114 12.80 -35.76 -3.44
N THR A 115 13.11 -35.91 -4.73
CA THR A 115 12.91 -37.16 -5.49
C THR A 115 14.23 -37.88 -5.73
N SER A 116 14.79 -37.80 -6.93
CA SER A 116 16.12 -38.32 -7.24
C SER A 116 17.25 -37.56 -6.55
N GLU A 117 16.97 -36.36 -6.05
CA GLU A 117 17.96 -35.42 -5.54
C GLU A 117 18.46 -35.80 -4.14
N ILE A 118 17.67 -36.57 -3.39
CA ILE A 118 17.96 -36.98 -2.02
C ILE A 118 17.74 -38.48 -1.82
N TYR A 119 18.44 -39.05 -0.85
CA TYR A 119 18.21 -40.40 -0.36
C TYR A 119 18.35 -40.41 1.16
N THR A 120 17.30 -40.84 1.86
CA THR A 120 17.28 -40.93 3.32
C THR A 120 17.52 -42.35 3.79
N ILE A 121 18.47 -42.51 4.70
CA ILE A 121 18.87 -43.76 5.34
C ILE A 121 18.41 -43.71 6.78
N VAL A 122 17.61 -44.70 7.17
CA VAL A 122 17.14 -44.86 8.55
C VAL A 122 17.92 -45.99 9.20
N GLY A 123 18.70 -45.64 10.23
CA GLY A 123 19.40 -46.61 11.06
C GLY A 123 18.46 -47.35 12.02
N PRO A 124 18.88 -48.50 12.57
CA PRO A 124 20.19 -49.11 12.36
C PRO A 124 20.26 -49.98 11.09
N THR A 125 21.38 -49.92 10.37
CA THR A 125 21.67 -50.76 9.20
C THR A 125 22.87 -51.67 9.46
N LYS A 126 22.81 -52.92 8.99
CA LYS A 126 23.88 -53.93 9.21
C LYS A 126 24.97 -53.94 8.13
N LYS A 127 24.67 -53.41 6.95
CA LYS A 127 25.56 -53.40 5.78
C LYS A 127 25.68 -51.97 5.24
N SER A 128 26.77 -51.71 4.52
CA SER A 128 26.90 -50.46 3.77
C SER A 128 25.80 -50.37 2.72
N THR A 129 25.25 -49.16 2.56
CA THR A 129 24.22 -48.85 1.59
C THR A 129 24.86 -48.11 0.43
N THR A 130 24.72 -48.62 -0.78
CA THR A 130 25.14 -47.91 -1.99
C THR A 130 23.90 -47.31 -2.62
N LEU A 131 23.93 -46.01 -2.91
CA LEU A 131 22.80 -45.24 -3.39
C LEU A 131 23.24 -44.29 -4.52
N THR A 132 22.30 -43.94 -5.38
CA THR A 132 22.51 -42.95 -6.43
C THR A 132 21.60 -41.76 -6.15
N VAL A 133 22.19 -40.56 -6.14
CA VAL A 133 21.44 -39.30 -6.11
C VAL A 133 21.77 -38.51 -7.36
N SER A 134 20.75 -37.97 -8.01
CA SER A 134 20.90 -37.19 -9.23
C SER A 134 19.98 -35.98 -9.24
N MET A 135 20.43 -34.90 -9.86
CA MET A 135 19.62 -33.70 -10.09
C MET A 135 19.71 -33.31 -11.57
N ASN A 136 18.64 -32.70 -12.06
CA ASN A 136 18.56 -32.15 -13.41
C ASN A 136 17.99 -30.75 -13.33
N ASP A 137 18.73 -29.77 -13.84
CA ASP A 137 18.32 -28.37 -13.83
C ASP A 137 18.26 -27.81 -15.25
N ASN A 138 17.25 -26.99 -15.53
CA ASN A 138 17.17 -26.21 -16.77
C ASN A 138 16.28 -24.97 -16.61
N PHE A 139 16.55 -23.96 -17.44
CA PHE A 139 15.78 -22.74 -17.46
C PHE A 139 14.76 -22.77 -18.60
N CYS A 140 13.48 -22.61 -18.25
CA CYS A 140 12.37 -22.55 -19.21
C CYS A 140 11.49 -21.30 -19.01
N PRO A 141 12.05 -20.07 -19.04
CA PRO A 141 11.28 -18.86 -18.75
C PRO A 141 10.34 -18.46 -19.89
N SER A 142 9.32 -17.68 -19.53
CA SER A 142 8.40 -17.03 -20.47
C SER A 142 8.56 -15.51 -20.35
N ILE A 143 8.85 -14.83 -21.46
CA ILE A 143 9.15 -13.39 -21.52
C ILE A 143 8.14 -12.72 -22.44
N THR A 144 7.51 -11.65 -21.99
CA THR A 144 6.50 -10.94 -22.79
C THR A 144 7.14 -10.21 -23.98
N TRP A 145 6.46 -10.22 -25.13
CA TRP A 145 6.92 -9.50 -26.32
C TRP A 145 6.88 -7.97 -26.15
N SER A 146 6.03 -7.48 -25.26
CA SER A 146 5.82 -6.06 -25.00
C SER A 146 5.39 -5.84 -23.56
N ILE A 147 5.72 -4.67 -23.00
CA ILE A 147 5.19 -4.23 -21.70
C ILE A 147 4.11 -3.17 -21.95
N PRO A 148 2.93 -3.26 -21.33
CA PRO A 148 1.96 -2.17 -21.38
C PRO A 148 2.53 -0.96 -20.62
N THR A 149 2.92 0.07 -21.34
CA THR A 149 3.36 1.33 -20.76
C THR A 149 2.28 2.35 -21.06
N GLY A 150 1.43 2.69 -20.07
CA GLY A 150 0.27 3.59 -20.25
C GLY A 150 0.60 5.03 -20.69
N THR A 151 1.78 5.27 -21.26
CA THR A 151 2.33 6.58 -21.64
C THR A 151 2.50 6.75 -23.15
N THR A 152 2.45 5.69 -23.96
CA THR A 152 2.68 5.74 -25.42
C THR A 152 1.59 4.98 -26.19
N SER A 153 1.22 5.47 -27.37
CA SER A 153 0.24 4.83 -28.27
C SER A 153 0.71 3.49 -28.85
N VAL A 154 2.01 3.19 -28.74
CA VAL A 154 2.63 1.92 -29.12
C VAL A 154 3.43 1.38 -27.93
N PRO A 155 3.20 0.14 -27.47
CA PRO A 155 3.95 -0.43 -26.36
C PRO A 155 5.39 -0.77 -26.79
N PRO A 156 6.40 -0.57 -25.91
CA PRO A 156 7.78 -0.90 -26.18
C PRO A 156 7.93 -2.42 -26.37
N LEU A 157 8.64 -2.80 -27.43
CA LEU A 157 8.78 -4.18 -27.88
C LEU A 157 10.14 -4.74 -27.46
N LEU A 158 10.16 -6.01 -27.08
CA LEU A 158 11.35 -6.75 -26.70
C LEU A 158 12.38 -6.71 -27.83
N SER A 159 13.61 -6.32 -27.51
CA SER A 159 14.70 -6.18 -28.47
C SER A 159 15.91 -7.07 -28.15
N PHE A 160 16.13 -7.37 -26.87
CA PHE A 160 17.28 -8.18 -26.44
C PHE A 160 17.02 -8.87 -25.10
N ILE A 161 17.56 -10.07 -24.92
CA ILE A 161 17.55 -10.83 -23.68
C ILE A 161 18.98 -11.20 -23.34
N GLN A 162 19.40 -10.95 -22.11
CA GLN A 162 20.70 -11.35 -21.58
C GLN A 162 20.55 -12.07 -20.25
N ARG A 163 21.21 -13.21 -20.10
CA ARG A 163 21.34 -13.95 -18.85
C ARG A 163 22.80 -14.26 -18.58
N ASP A 164 23.19 -14.11 -17.32
CA ASP A 164 24.43 -14.62 -16.80
C ASP A 164 24.21 -15.07 -15.35
N GLN A 165 24.17 -16.38 -15.13
CA GLN A 165 23.88 -16.98 -13.83
C GLN A 165 24.98 -17.97 -13.46
N HIS A 166 25.42 -17.94 -12.20
CA HIS A 166 26.43 -18.87 -11.69
C HIS A 166 25.93 -19.55 -10.43
N PHE A 167 26.14 -20.87 -10.38
CA PHE A 167 25.66 -21.74 -9.33
C PHE A 167 26.82 -22.49 -8.67
N THR A 168 26.66 -22.74 -7.37
CA THR A 168 27.48 -23.70 -6.65
C THR A 168 26.57 -24.77 -6.11
N THR A 169 26.91 -26.02 -6.36
CA THR A 169 26.17 -27.19 -5.91
C THR A 169 27.04 -28.07 -5.03
N TRP A 170 26.50 -28.50 -3.91
CA TRP A 170 27.16 -29.42 -2.99
C TRP A 170 26.42 -30.76 -2.96
N LEU A 171 27.19 -31.84 -3.09
CA LEU A 171 26.75 -33.17 -2.65
C LEU A 171 27.00 -33.25 -1.15
N VAL A 172 25.95 -33.50 -0.36
CA VAL A 172 26.01 -33.35 1.10
C VAL A 172 25.47 -34.60 1.77
N VAL A 173 26.06 -34.95 2.91
CA VAL A 173 25.46 -35.87 3.89
C VAL A 173 25.08 -35.10 5.15
N MET A 174 23.84 -35.28 5.61
CA MET A 174 23.28 -34.57 6.75
C MET A 174 22.62 -35.54 7.74
N ASN A 175 22.90 -35.39 9.03
CA ASN A 175 22.16 -36.04 10.09
C ASN A 175 20.92 -35.21 10.45
N GLN A 176 19.73 -35.82 10.38
CA GLN A 176 18.46 -35.13 10.62
C GLN A 176 18.25 -34.72 12.08
N ALA A 177 18.85 -35.45 13.04
CA ALA A 177 18.65 -35.17 14.47
C ALA A 177 19.66 -34.15 15.02
N SER A 178 20.93 -34.23 14.60
CA SER A 178 21.98 -33.32 15.07
C SER A 178 22.18 -32.10 14.17
N ALA A 179 21.59 -32.09 12.97
CA ALA A 179 21.88 -31.13 11.90
C ALA A 179 23.37 -31.07 11.50
N GLU A 180 24.15 -32.11 11.82
CA GLU A 180 25.53 -32.26 11.33
C GLU A 180 25.49 -32.40 9.81
N MET A 181 26.24 -31.54 9.11
CA MET A 181 26.23 -31.45 7.66
C MET A 181 27.66 -31.45 7.12
N VAL A 182 27.97 -32.35 6.18
CA VAL A 182 29.31 -32.47 5.59
C VAL A 182 29.22 -32.48 4.06
N PRO A 183 29.87 -31.52 3.37
CA PRO A 183 29.98 -31.54 1.92
C PRO A 183 30.95 -32.65 1.48
N LEU A 184 30.47 -33.55 0.64
CA LEU A 184 31.24 -34.64 0.04
C LEU A 184 31.97 -34.17 -1.22
N ARG A 185 31.28 -33.42 -2.10
CA ARG A 185 31.81 -32.83 -3.33
C ARG A 185 31.15 -31.49 -3.63
N THR A 186 31.90 -30.58 -4.27
CA THR A 186 31.41 -29.27 -4.70
C THR A 186 31.59 -29.13 -6.20
N ILE A 187 30.54 -28.65 -6.88
CA ILE A 187 30.49 -28.44 -8.32
C ILE A 187 30.13 -26.98 -8.57
N ARG A 188 30.84 -26.35 -9.50
CA ARG A 188 30.48 -25.04 -10.02
C ARG A 188 30.02 -25.18 -11.46
N TRP A 189 28.96 -24.46 -11.80
CA TRP A 189 28.50 -24.37 -13.17
C TRP A 189 27.84 -23.02 -13.38
N GLY A 190 27.82 -22.58 -14.64
CA GLY A 190 27.25 -21.29 -15.02
C GLY A 190 26.45 -21.43 -16.31
N MET A 191 25.54 -20.48 -16.49
CA MET A 191 24.73 -20.38 -17.69
C MET A 191 24.80 -18.94 -18.22
N GLN A 192 25.22 -18.80 -19.47
CA GLN A 192 25.22 -17.52 -20.19
C GLN A 192 24.34 -17.61 -21.43
N LEU A 193 23.50 -16.60 -21.65
CA LEU A 193 22.56 -16.59 -22.77
C LEU A 193 22.34 -15.18 -23.29
N ALA A 194 22.45 -15.02 -24.60
CA ALA A 194 22.07 -13.81 -25.29
C ALA A 194 21.12 -14.14 -26.44
N ILE A 195 19.93 -13.53 -26.45
CA ILE A 195 18.95 -13.67 -27.53
C ILE A 195 18.64 -12.28 -28.08
N GLN A 196 18.92 -12.11 -29.37
CA GLN A 196 18.53 -10.91 -30.11
C GLN A 196 17.09 -11.05 -30.58
N VAL A 197 16.28 -10.00 -30.42
CA VAL A 197 14.87 -9.99 -30.85
C VAL A 197 14.65 -8.81 -31.80
N ASP A 198 14.22 -9.11 -33.03
CA ASP A 198 13.79 -8.11 -34.01
C ASP A 198 12.25 -8.08 -34.08
N PRO A 199 11.61 -7.07 -33.47
CA PRO A 199 10.15 -6.99 -33.44
C PRO A 199 9.51 -6.75 -34.81
N LYS A 200 10.29 -6.33 -35.83
CA LYS A 200 9.76 -6.08 -37.18
C LYS A 200 9.53 -7.36 -37.98
N LYS A 201 10.10 -8.48 -37.55
CA LYS A 201 9.96 -9.77 -38.23
C LYS A 201 8.65 -10.48 -37.84
N PRO A 202 8.13 -11.40 -38.68
CA PRO A 202 7.00 -12.24 -38.31
C PRO A 202 7.36 -13.18 -37.16
N LEU A 203 6.35 -13.58 -36.37
CA LEU A 203 6.52 -14.60 -35.32
C LEU A 203 7.12 -15.89 -35.89
N GLY A 204 8.05 -16.48 -35.15
CA GLY A 204 8.88 -17.61 -35.59
C GLY A 204 10.20 -17.21 -36.25
N GLN A 205 10.43 -15.91 -36.47
CA GLN A 205 11.68 -15.38 -37.02
C GLN A 205 12.18 -14.14 -36.26
N ARG A 206 11.54 -13.76 -35.14
CA ARG A 206 11.92 -12.55 -34.40
C ARG A 206 13.18 -12.75 -33.59
N ALA A 207 13.32 -13.91 -32.96
CA ALA A 207 14.36 -14.17 -32.01
C ALA A 207 15.48 -15.04 -32.60
N ARG A 208 16.73 -14.66 -32.31
CA ARG A 208 17.92 -15.40 -32.69
C ARG A 208 18.83 -15.55 -31.50
N LEU A 209 19.20 -16.79 -31.20
CA LEU A 209 20.26 -17.09 -30.24
C LEU A 209 21.58 -16.51 -30.77
N MET A 210 22.26 -15.70 -29.96
CA MET A 210 23.57 -15.18 -30.33
C MET A 210 24.64 -16.22 -30.01
N ASP A 211 25.61 -16.39 -30.91
CA ASP A 211 26.69 -17.38 -30.83
C ASP A 211 27.78 -17.04 -29.79
N GLN A 212 27.39 -16.40 -28.68
CA GLN A 212 28.32 -16.07 -27.61
C GLN A 212 28.52 -17.27 -26.69
N HIS A 213 29.61 -17.99 -26.96
CA HIS A 213 30.26 -19.02 -26.14
C HIS A 213 29.42 -20.29 -25.90
N ALA A 214 29.98 -21.46 -26.24
CA ALA A 214 29.42 -22.73 -25.77
C ALA A 214 29.39 -22.71 -24.23
N GLN A 215 28.32 -23.24 -23.62
CA GLN A 215 28.24 -23.32 -22.16
C GLN A 215 29.47 -24.06 -21.62
N GLU A 216 30.12 -23.46 -20.64
CA GLU A 216 31.26 -24.10 -19.98
C GLU A 216 30.78 -25.35 -19.25
N GLN A 217 31.47 -26.47 -19.46
CA GLN A 217 31.11 -27.70 -18.76
C GLN A 217 31.37 -27.54 -17.25
N PRO A 218 30.56 -28.20 -16.40
CA PRO A 218 30.65 -28.04 -14.95
C PRO A 218 32.04 -28.40 -14.41
N GLU A 219 32.54 -27.59 -13.48
CA GLU A 219 33.82 -27.81 -12.81
C GLU A 219 33.59 -28.53 -11.46
N ILE A 220 34.19 -29.71 -11.31
CA ILE A 220 34.26 -30.39 -10.01
C ILE A 220 35.48 -29.86 -9.25
N LEU A 221 35.25 -29.24 -8.09
CA LEU A 221 36.33 -28.66 -7.31
C LEU A 221 37.18 -29.72 -6.60
N THR A 222 38.48 -29.47 -6.55
CA THR A 222 39.43 -30.33 -5.82
C THR A 222 39.27 -30.22 -4.31
N LEU A 223 38.89 -29.04 -3.81
CA LEU A 223 38.58 -28.76 -2.40
C LEU A 223 37.13 -28.31 -2.28
N ASN A 224 36.43 -28.84 -1.27
CA ASN A 224 35.05 -28.46 -1.00
C ASN A 224 34.97 -27.05 -0.42
N GLU A 225 34.00 -26.28 -0.92
CA GLU A 225 33.66 -24.98 -0.33
C GLU A 225 32.70 -25.15 0.85
N PRO A 226 32.79 -24.29 1.87
CA PRO A 226 31.79 -24.23 2.92
C PRO A 226 30.44 -23.78 2.33
N ILE A 227 29.36 -24.37 2.85
CA ILE A 227 27.99 -24.01 2.45
C ILE A 227 27.61 -22.73 3.20
N PRO A 228 27.30 -21.61 2.51
CA PRO A 228 26.92 -20.38 3.17
C PRO A 228 25.55 -20.53 3.87
N PRO A 229 25.30 -19.87 5.02
CA PRO A 229 24.03 -19.98 5.73
C PRO A 229 22.80 -19.66 4.86
N ASN A 230 22.91 -18.68 3.96
CA ASN A 230 21.85 -18.27 3.04
C ASN A 230 21.49 -19.32 1.98
N ALA A 231 22.32 -20.35 1.77
CA ALA A 231 21.99 -21.49 0.93
C ALA A 231 21.08 -22.51 1.64
N LEU A 232 21.03 -22.48 2.98
CA LEU A 232 20.36 -23.51 3.78
C LEU A 232 18.93 -23.16 4.19
N TYR A 233 18.56 -21.89 4.13
CA TYR A 233 17.29 -21.38 4.66
C TYR A 233 16.57 -20.48 3.67
N LYS A 234 15.32 -20.15 3.99
CA LYS A 234 14.51 -19.15 3.27
C LYS A 234 15.16 -17.77 3.32
N PRO A 235 14.96 -16.91 2.29
CA PRO A 235 14.22 -17.19 1.05
C PRO A 235 15.07 -17.94 0.01
N ASN A 236 14.45 -18.70 -0.90
CA ASN A 236 15.16 -19.23 -2.08
C ASN A 236 15.20 -18.17 -3.21
N ALA A 237 15.95 -18.47 -4.28
CA ALA A 237 16.14 -17.59 -5.43
C ALA A 237 14.82 -17.24 -6.13
N ASN A 238 13.84 -18.15 -6.14
CA ASN A 238 12.53 -17.92 -6.75
C ASN A 238 11.64 -17.00 -5.89
N ASP A 239 11.68 -17.14 -4.57
CA ASP A 239 10.91 -16.35 -3.61
C ASP A 239 11.49 -14.94 -3.42
N ALA A 240 12.80 -14.79 -3.56
CA ALA A 240 13.49 -13.51 -3.35
C ALA A 240 13.63 -12.67 -4.62
N GLN A 241 13.26 -13.20 -5.79
CA GLN A 241 13.30 -12.50 -7.07
C GLN A 241 12.47 -11.22 -7.03
N THR A 242 13.10 -10.07 -7.28
CA THR A 242 12.40 -8.79 -7.40
C THR A 242 12.45 -8.26 -8.84
N TYR A 243 11.29 -7.88 -9.37
CA TYR A 243 11.20 -7.26 -10.68
C TYR A 243 11.64 -5.80 -10.60
N ARG A 244 12.70 -5.43 -11.32
CA ARG A 244 13.17 -4.05 -11.42
C ARG A 244 12.98 -3.52 -12.83
N ARG A 245 12.11 -2.52 -12.99
CA ARG A 245 12.05 -1.73 -14.22
C ARG A 245 13.06 -0.59 -14.13
N LEU A 246 14.19 -0.72 -14.81
CA LEU A 246 15.18 0.34 -14.92
C LEU A 246 14.69 1.35 -15.97
N GLN A 247 13.86 2.30 -15.53
CA GLN A 247 13.60 3.52 -16.29
C GLN A 247 14.71 4.53 -15.98
N LYS A 248 15.25 5.19 -17.01
CA LYS A 248 16.12 6.37 -16.82
C LYS A 248 15.43 7.36 -15.87
N ASN A 249 16.16 7.72 -14.81
CA ASN A 249 15.76 8.58 -13.68
C ASN A 249 14.55 9.49 -13.96
N LYS A 250 13.37 9.04 -13.52
CA LYS A 250 12.22 9.91 -13.26
C LYS A 250 11.99 9.96 -11.75
N THR A 251 11.57 11.13 -11.28
CA THR A 251 11.38 11.46 -9.86
C THR A 251 10.40 10.49 -9.17
N GLU A 252 10.58 10.24 -7.87
CA GLU A 252 9.71 9.37 -7.05
C GLU A 252 8.22 9.77 -7.16
N LEU A 253 7.92 11.05 -7.36
CA LEU A 253 6.58 11.56 -7.64
C LEU A 253 5.95 10.97 -8.93
N HIS A 254 6.74 10.68 -9.96
CA HIS A 254 6.25 10.06 -11.18
C HIS A 254 5.93 8.58 -10.97
N LYS A 255 6.73 7.87 -10.17
CA LYS A 255 6.47 6.48 -9.78
C LYS A 255 5.20 6.38 -8.94
N LEU A 256 5.02 7.31 -7.99
CA LEU A 256 3.81 7.40 -7.19
C LEU A 256 2.58 7.73 -8.04
N LYS A 257 2.68 8.67 -8.98
CA LYS A 257 1.58 8.98 -9.92
C LYS A 257 1.19 7.78 -10.79
N MET A 258 2.17 6.99 -11.25
CA MET A 258 1.92 5.77 -12.00
C MET A 258 1.28 4.68 -11.12
N ALA A 259 1.80 4.44 -9.92
CA ALA A 259 1.26 3.45 -8.99
C ALA A 259 -0.17 3.80 -8.53
N VAL A 260 -0.44 5.07 -8.22
CA VAL A 260 -1.79 5.56 -7.92
C VAL A 260 -2.69 5.45 -9.14
N GLY A 261 -2.18 5.74 -10.34
CA GLY A 261 -2.92 5.56 -11.59
C GLY A 261 -3.28 4.10 -11.88
N GLU A 262 -2.34 3.17 -11.69
CA GLU A 262 -2.54 1.73 -11.86
C GLU A 262 -3.48 1.14 -10.80
N PHE A 263 -3.37 1.60 -9.55
CA PHE A 263 -4.29 1.22 -8.48
C PHE A 263 -5.70 1.74 -8.74
N TYR A 264 -5.84 3.02 -9.14
CA TYR A 264 -7.12 3.60 -9.50
C TYR A 264 -7.77 2.87 -10.69
N MET A 265 -6.98 2.55 -11.72
CA MET A 265 -7.45 1.74 -12.84
C MET A 265 -7.85 0.33 -12.42
N SER A 266 -7.11 -0.29 -11.51
CA SER A 266 -7.44 -1.62 -10.95
C SER A 266 -8.74 -1.59 -10.16
N LEU A 267 -8.98 -0.54 -9.37
CA LEU A 267 -10.26 -0.32 -8.68
C LEU A 267 -11.40 -0.08 -9.67
N ALA A 268 -11.17 0.71 -10.73
CA ALA A 268 -12.16 0.96 -11.77
C ALA A 268 -12.52 -0.33 -12.54
N PHE A 269 -11.52 -1.18 -12.82
CA PHE A 269 -11.76 -2.50 -13.43
C PHE A 269 -12.48 -3.45 -12.48
N LEU A 270 -12.15 -3.43 -11.18
CA LEU A 270 -12.84 -4.24 -10.18
C LEU A 270 -14.30 -3.81 -10.03
N GLN A 271 -14.57 -2.51 -10.01
CA GLN A 271 -15.92 -1.94 -10.02
C GLN A 271 -16.68 -2.34 -11.29
N SER A 272 -16.04 -2.23 -12.46
CA SER A 272 -16.63 -2.63 -13.74
C SER A 272 -16.93 -4.13 -13.77
N TYR A 273 -16.01 -4.96 -13.30
CA TYR A 273 -16.20 -6.41 -13.16
C TYR A 273 -17.38 -6.72 -12.24
N GLN A 274 -17.46 -6.06 -11.10
CA GLN A 274 -18.55 -6.22 -10.15
C GLN A 274 -19.91 -5.90 -10.80
N GLU A 275 -20.05 -4.71 -11.39
CA GLU A 275 -21.31 -4.27 -12.02
C GLU A 275 -21.72 -5.17 -13.18
N LEU A 276 -20.78 -5.54 -14.04
CA LEU A 276 -21.06 -6.39 -15.21
C LEU A 276 -21.54 -7.79 -14.77
N ASN A 277 -20.87 -8.38 -13.78
CA ASN A 277 -21.22 -9.70 -13.28
C ASN A 277 -22.55 -9.69 -12.52
N TYR A 278 -22.78 -8.68 -11.66
CA TYR A 278 -24.08 -8.51 -10.99
C TYR A 278 -25.23 -8.40 -12.00
N GLN A 279 -25.08 -7.54 -13.01
CA GLN A 279 -26.07 -7.38 -14.09
C GLN A 279 -26.23 -8.65 -14.93
N GLY A 280 -25.14 -9.39 -15.17
CA GLY A 280 -25.16 -10.68 -15.86
C GLY A 280 -26.00 -11.71 -15.12
N PHE A 281 -25.73 -11.93 -13.82
CA PHE A 281 -26.48 -12.85 -12.97
C PHE A 281 -27.94 -12.41 -12.78
N TYR A 282 -28.19 -11.10 -12.64
CA TYR A 282 -29.54 -10.56 -12.58
C TYR A 282 -30.33 -10.88 -13.85
N LYS A 283 -29.75 -10.60 -15.04
CA LYS A 283 -30.42 -10.81 -16.32
C LYS A 283 -30.62 -12.29 -16.66
N ILE A 284 -29.64 -13.16 -16.36
CA ILE A 284 -29.76 -14.59 -16.66
C ILE A 284 -30.81 -15.28 -15.79
N THR A 285 -30.88 -14.94 -14.50
CA THR A 285 -31.91 -15.47 -13.59
C THR A 285 -33.30 -14.98 -14.00
N LYS A 286 -33.43 -13.71 -14.40
CA LYS A 286 -34.69 -13.17 -14.93
C LYS A 286 -35.10 -13.85 -16.25
N LYS A 287 -34.13 -14.14 -17.12
CA LYS A 287 -34.39 -14.87 -18.37
C LYS A 287 -34.76 -16.33 -18.12
N TYR A 288 -34.17 -16.96 -17.11
CA TYR A 288 -34.53 -18.31 -16.66
C TYR A 288 -35.99 -18.38 -16.26
N ASP A 289 -36.46 -17.51 -15.34
CA ASP A 289 -37.86 -17.49 -14.90
C ASP A 289 -38.83 -17.13 -16.04
N ALA A 290 -38.39 -16.32 -17.00
CA ALA A 290 -39.20 -15.98 -18.18
C ALA A 290 -39.31 -17.12 -19.21
N LYS A 291 -38.32 -18.02 -19.27
CA LYS A 291 -38.29 -19.15 -20.22
C LYS A 291 -38.79 -20.45 -19.61
N ILE A 292 -38.63 -20.61 -18.31
CA ILE A 292 -39.07 -21.74 -17.52
C ILE A 292 -39.98 -21.16 -16.45
N PRO A 293 -41.32 -21.36 -16.53
CA PRO A 293 -42.26 -20.77 -15.59
C PRO A 293 -42.01 -21.31 -14.19
N SER A 294 -41.22 -20.57 -13.42
CA SER A 294 -40.64 -20.93 -12.14
C SER A 294 -40.17 -19.65 -11.46
N ASP A 295 -40.27 -19.59 -10.13
CA ASP A 295 -39.76 -18.45 -9.33
C ASP A 295 -38.39 -18.74 -8.69
N ARG A 296 -37.74 -19.84 -9.11
CA ARG A 296 -36.47 -20.27 -8.53
C ARG A 296 -35.32 -19.32 -8.85
N GLY A 297 -35.34 -18.65 -10.01
CA GLY A 297 -34.34 -17.64 -10.37
C GLY A 297 -34.43 -16.40 -9.48
N LEU A 298 -35.65 -15.97 -9.16
CA LEU A 298 -35.89 -14.90 -8.19
C LEU A 298 -35.43 -15.28 -6.78
N GLN A 299 -35.81 -16.46 -6.28
CA GLN A 299 -35.36 -16.94 -4.97
C GLN A 299 -33.83 -17.01 -4.87
N TRP A 300 -33.16 -17.58 -5.87
CA TRP A 300 -31.71 -17.64 -5.90
C TRP A 300 -31.06 -16.25 -5.91
N ARG A 301 -31.65 -15.29 -6.62
CA ARG A 301 -31.14 -13.92 -6.67
C ARG A 301 -31.16 -13.26 -5.28
N THR A 302 -32.27 -13.36 -4.57
CA THR A 302 -32.42 -12.76 -3.23
C THR A 302 -31.55 -13.45 -2.19
N ASP A 303 -31.47 -14.78 -2.23
CA ASP A 303 -30.71 -15.54 -1.22
C ASP A 303 -29.20 -15.51 -1.44
N LYS A 304 -28.75 -15.39 -2.70
CA LYS A 304 -27.33 -15.53 -3.08
C LYS A 304 -26.74 -14.29 -3.73
N LEU A 305 -27.41 -13.68 -4.71
CA LEU A 305 -26.82 -12.56 -5.45
C LEU A 305 -26.86 -11.25 -4.65
N GLU A 306 -28.00 -10.91 -4.06
CA GLU A 306 -28.19 -9.68 -3.27
C GLU A 306 -27.40 -9.68 -1.96
N ARG A 307 -27.03 -10.87 -1.45
CA ARG A 307 -26.17 -11.04 -0.27
C ARG A 307 -24.69 -11.24 -0.61
N SER A 308 -24.32 -11.27 -1.89
CA SER A 308 -22.94 -11.49 -2.30
C SER A 308 -22.11 -10.21 -2.27
N LEU A 309 -20.79 -10.37 -2.23
CA LEU A 309 -19.82 -9.29 -2.41
C LEU A 309 -19.92 -8.60 -3.79
N LEU A 310 -20.71 -9.14 -4.73
CA LEU A 310 -20.98 -8.49 -6.01
C LEU A 310 -22.06 -7.40 -5.93
N HIS A 311 -22.75 -7.30 -4.81
CA HIS A 311 -23.71 -6.24 -4.54
C HIS A 311 -23.05 -5.19 -3.62
N THR A 312 -22.52 -4.11 -4.21
CA THR A 312 -22.20 -2.90 -3.44
C THR A 312 -23.43 -2.00 -3.46
N GLU A 313 -23.93 -1.63 -2.29
CA GLU A 313 -24.88 -0.52 -2.20
C GLU A 313 -24.18 0.75 -2.69
N LYS A 314 -24.62 1.31 -3.83
CA LYS A 314 -24.09 2.56 -4.37
C LYS A 314 -24.16 3.73 -3.36
N GLY A 315 -25.02 3.61 -2.34
CA GLY A 315 -25.18 4.56 -1.25
C GLY A 315 -24.20 4.41 -0.08
N ILE A 316 -23.26 3.44 -0.05
CA ILE A 316 -22.38 3.26 1.13
C ILE A 316 -21.54 4.51 1.42
N CYS A 317 -20.99 5.16 0.38
CA CYS A 317 -20.23 6.40 0.57
C CYS A 317 -21.12 7.53 1.09
N GLU A 318 -22.35 7.63 0.59
CA GLU A 318 -23.34 8.62 1.04
C GLU A 318 -23.76 8.34 2.48
N GLU A 319 -23.98 7.08 2.85
CA GLU A 319 -24.31 6.65 4.20
C GLU A 319 -23.15 6.89 5.17
N MET A 320 -21.92 6.59 4.76
CA MET A 320 -20.71 6.89 5.53
C MET A 320 -20.55 8.39 5.73
N MET A 321 -20.80 9.20 4.69
CA MET A 321 -20.77 10.66 4.79
C MET A 321 -21.86 11.17 5.74
N MET A 322 -23.10 10.73 5.59
CA MET A 322 -24.20 11.11 6.49
C MET A 322 -23.91 10.73 7.94
N ARG A 323 -23.36 9.53 8.19
CA ARG A 323 -22.95 9.11 9.53
C ARG A 323 -21.82 9.98 10.08
N LEU A 324 -20.89 10.41 9.23
CA LEU A 324 -19.80 11.31 9.60
C LEU A 324 -20.32 12.70 9.96
N GLU A 325 -21.16 13.29 9.11
CA GLU A 325 -21.82 14.57 9.34
C GLU A 325 -22.62 14.55 10.64
N TRP A 326 -23.43 13.51 10.87
CA TRP A 326 -24.20 13.33 12.09
C TRP A 326 -23.30 13.32 13.34
N LYS A 327 -22.19 12.57 13.31
CA LYS A 327 -21.24 12.52 14.43
C LYS A 327 -20.59 13.87 14.69
N VAL A 328 -20.23 14.61 13.63
CA VAL A 328 -19.66 15.95 13.75
C VAL A 328 -20.67 16.91 14.37
N LEU A 329 -21.91 16.93 13.88
CA LEU A 329 -22.98 17.82 14.37
C LEU A 329 -23.41 17.50 15.81
N THR A 330 -23.27 16.24 16.24
CA THR A 330 -23.62 15.79 17.60
C THR A 330 -22.42 15.68 18.54
N ALA A 331 -21.27 16.28 18.20
CA ALA A 331 -20.15 16.42 19.15
C ALA A 331 -20.62 17.17 20.41
N PRO A 332 -20.22 16.76 21.63
CA PRO A 332 -19.16 15.80 21.97
C PRO A 332 -19.65 14.36 22.27
N LEU A 333 -20.82 13.94 21.79
CA LEU A 333 -21.45 12.68 22.24
C LEU A 333 -20.76 11.40 21.77
N TRP A 334 -19.89 11.49 20.76
CA TRP A 334 -19.26 10.34 20.11
C TRP A 334 -17.73 10.38 20.22
N PRO A 335 -17.07 9.21 20.21
CA PRO A 335 -15.61 9.16 20.07
C PRO A 335 -15.19 9.82 18.75
N VAL A 336 -14.09 10.56 18.81
CA VAL A 336 -13.64 11.42 17.71
C VAL A 336 -12.48 10.75 16.97
N GLY A 337 -12.66 10.47 15.69
CA GLY A 337 -11.62 10.01 14.79
C GLY A 337 -11.02 11.13 13.93
N PHE A 338 -10.07 10.76 13.08
CA PHE A 338 -9.44 11.69 12.13
C PHE A 338 -10.45 12.28 11.14
N ALA A 339 -11.35 11.46 10.59
CA ALA A 339 -12.34 11.91 9.61
C ALA A 339 -13.31 12.94 10.22
N ASP A 340 -13.73 12.75 11.47
CA ASP A 340 -14.61 13.69 12.17
C ASP A 340 -13.91 15.04 12.38
N CYS A 341 -12.62 15.02 12.74
CA CYS A 341 -11.80 16.21 12.86
C CYS A 341 -11.63 16.91 11.52
N TRP A 342 -11.31 16.14 10.46
CA TRP A 342 -11.06 16.65 9.12
C TRP A 342 -12.30 17.37 8.55
N LEU A 343 -13.49 16.77 8.70
CA LEU A 343 -14.74 17.35 8.21
C LEU A 343 -15.09 18.64 8.96
N ALA A 344 -15.01 18.62 10.29
CA ALA A 344 -15.26 19.82 11.11
C ALA A 344 -14.26 20.94 10.79
N ASP A 345 -13.02 20.59 10.43
CA ASP A 345 -12.02 21.54 9.97
C ASP A 345 -12.41 22.16 8.61
N GLN A 346 -13.02 21.41 7.68
CA GLN A 346 -13.57 21.99 6.44
C GLN A 346 -14.69 23.01 6.72
N LEU A 347 -15.59 22.71 7.66
CA LEU A 347 -16.69 23.61 8.03
C LEU A 347 -16.20 24.99 8.50
N ASN A 348 -15.03 25.06 9.14
CA ASN A 348 -14.44 26.33 9.58
C ASN A 348 -14.05 27.25 8.41
N SER A 349 -13.69 26.71 7.25
CA SER A 349 -13.42 27.50 6.04
C SER A 349 -14.69 27.82 5.25
N LEU A 350 -15.80 27.13 5.55
CA LEU A 350 -17.10 27.36 4.92
C LEU A 350 -17.96 28.40 5.66
N SER A 351 -17.49 28.99 6.77
CA SER A 351 -18.22 30.01 7.51
C SER A 351 -18.75 31.17 6.64
N PRO A 352 -17.99 31.73 5.67
CA PRO A 352 -18.50 32.77 4.77
C PRO A 352 -19.68 32.30 3.91
N LEU A 353 -19.66 31.03 3.49
CA LEU A 353 -20.76 30.43 2.72
C LEU A 353 -22.01 30.28 3.59
N ILE A 354 -21.87 29.78 4.82
CA ILE A 354 -23.00 29.61 5.74
C ILE A 354 -23.65 30.96 6.06
N LEU A 355 -22.84 32.00 6.29
CA LEU A 355 -23.33 33.37 6.46
C LEU A 355 -24.05 33.90 5.21
N SER A 356 -23.47 33.72 4.03
CA SER A 356 -24.10 34.16 2.77
C SER A 356 -25.44 33.44 2.53
N LEU A 357 -25.56 32.17 2.91
CA LEU A 357 -26.81 31.42 2.84
C LEU A 357 -27.85 31.94 3.83
N TRP A 358 -27.43 32.34 5.04
CA TRP A 358 -28.30 33.01 6.00
C TRP A 358 -28.80 34.36 5.47
N ASP A 359 -27.93 35.18 4.91
CA ASP A 359 -28.30 36.48 4.34
C ASP A 359 -29.26 36.31 3.15
N LEU A 360 -28.99 35.33 2.29
CA LEU A 360 -29.87 34.96 1.17
C LEU A 360 -31.25 34.53 1.68
N MET A 361 -31.30 33.70 2.72
CA MET A 361 -32.54 33.26 3.33
C MET A 361 -33.31 34.45 3.93
N CYS A 362 -32.64 35.33 4.67
CA CYS A 362 -33.25 36.53 5.23
C CYS A 362 -33.81 37.46 4.15
N PHE A 363 -33.09 37.61 3.04
CA PHE A 363 -33.53 38.38 1.88
C PHE A 363 -34.85 37.83 1.30
N TYR A 364 -34.92 36.53 1.03
CA TYR A 364 -36.13 35.91 0.45
C TYR A 364 -37.31 35.83 1.42
N ILE A 365 -37.07 35.65 2.71
CA ILE A 365 -38.16 35.50 3.69
C ILE A 365 -38.70 36.86 4.13
N PHE A 366 -37.83 37.84 4.37
CA PHE A 366 -38.22 39.06 5.06
C PHE A 366 -38.24 40.29 4.15
N GLN A 367 -37.31 40.39 3.18
CA GLN A 367 -37.17 41.58 2.33
C GLN A 367 -38.05 41.53 1.08
N ILE A 368 -38.22 40.35 0.47
CA ILE A 368 -39.07 40.20 -0.72
C ILE A 368 -40.56 40.23 -0.35
N ASN A 369 -41.27 41.17 -0.96
CA ASN A 369 -42.72 41.21 -0.95
C ASN A 369 -43.29 40.33 -2.07
N TRP A 370 -43.49 39.04 -1.78
CA TRP A 370 -44.05 38.07 -2.73
C TRP A 370 -45.45 38.45 -3.24
N ALA A 371 -46.24 39.20 -2.46
CA ALA A 371 -47.56 39.68 -2.87
C ALA A 371 -47.48 40.83 -3.90
N GLY A 372 -46.48 41.72 -3.76
CA GLY A 372 -46.21 42.80 -4.72
C GLY A 372 -45.78 42.28 -6.10
N LEU A 373 -45.24 41.05 -6.16
CA LEU A 373 -44.85 40.37 -7.40
C LEU A 373 -46.06 40.02 -8.29
N GLN A 374 -47.23 39.79 -7.70
CA GLN A 374 -48.47 39.48 -8.42
C GLN A 374 -49.23 40.73 -8.85
N ASP A 375 -49.20 41.79 -8.04
CA ASP A 375 -50.00 43.01 -8.27
C ASP A 375 -49.20 44.16 -8.94
N GLY A 376 -47.93 43.94 -9.32
CA GLY A 376 -47.08 44.97 -9.91
C GLY A 376 -46.67 46.08 -8.93
N GLY A 377 -46.77 45.82 -7.64
CA GLY A 377 -46.41 46.75 -6.56
C GLY A 377 -44.92 46.68 -6.19
N SER A 378 -44.53 47.44 -5.15
CA SER A 378 -43.15 47.43 -4.65
C SER A 378 -42.71 46.01 -4.22
N LEU A 379 -41.57 45.58 -4.76
CA LEU A 379 -40.95 44.28 -4.52
C LEU A 379 -40.27 44.19 -3.15
N VAL A 380 -40.04 45.32 -2.48
CA VAL A 380 -39.31 45.43 -1.22
C VAL A 380 -40.24 45.91 -0.11
N ARG A 381 -40.18 45.28 1.06
CA ARG A 381 -40.96 45.66 2.24
C ARG A 381 -40.34 46.89 2.93
N GLU A 382 -41.12 47.95 3.15
CA GLU A 382 -40.62 49.25 3.67
C GLU A 382 -40.48 49.36 5.21
N ASN A 383 -41.09 48.47 6.00
CA ASN A 383 -41.11 48.57 7.47
C ASN A 383 -40.47 47.35 8.16
N MET A 384 -39.14 47.36 8.33
CA MET A 384 -38.43 46.38 9.16
C MET A 384 -37.49 47.06 10.14
N VAL A 385 -37.98 47.35 11.36
CA VAL A 385 -37.22 48.08 12.39
C VAL A 385 -36.70 47.18 13.52
N ASP A 386 -37.13 45.92 13.68
CA ASP A 386 -36.71 45.09 14.83
C ASP A 386 -35.76 43.91 14.49
N MET A 387 -35.44 43.68 13.21
CA MET A 387 -34.62 42.52 12.80
C MET A 387 -33.12 42.73 13.03
N GLU A 388 -32.65 43.98 13.08
CA GLU A 388 -31.21 44.30 13.07
C GLU A 388 -30.50 43.80 14.35
N SER A 389 -31.16 43.86 15.51
CA SER A 389 -30.60 43.38 16.78
C SER A 389 -30.63 41.84 16.92
N GLN A 390 -31.72 41.20 16.47
CA GLN A 390 -31.81 39.72 16.45
C GLN A 390 -30.85 39.11 15.43
N SER A 391 -30.60 39.81 14.31
CA SER A 391 -29.64 39.41 13.28
C SER A 391 -28.22 39.28 13.84
N LYS A 392 -27.72 40.25 14.62
CA LYS A 392 -26.34 40.24 15.16
C LYS A 392 -26.05 39.03 16.07
N VAL A 393 -26.99 38.66 16.94
CA VAL A 393 -26.83 37.48 17.81
C VAL A 393 -26.80 36.20 16.99
N ILE A 394 -27.67 36.08 15.98
CA ILE A 394 -27.73 34.91 15.11
C ILE A 394 -26.46 34.81 14.25
N ILE A 395 -25.97 35.91 13.70
CA ILE A 395 -24.71 35.98 12.94
C ILE A 395 -23.54 35.50 13.81
N CYS A 396 -23.45 35.96 15.06
CA CYS A 396 -22.44 35.51 16.02
C CYS A 396 -22.51 33.99 16.26
N LEU A 397 -23.71 33.45 16.47
CA LEU A 397 -23.93 32.01 16.68
C LEU A 397 -23.54 31.19 15.44
N ILE A 398 -23.90 31.65 14.24
CA ILE A 398 -23.55 31.00 12.97
C ILE A 398 -22.03 30.97 12.79
N GLN A 399 -21.34 32.08 13.04
CA GLN A 399 -19.88 32.15 12.93
C GLN A 399 -19.16 31.29 13.99
N CYS A 400 -19.71 31.22 15.21
CA CYS A 400 -19.15 30.40 16.29
C CYS A 400 -19.45 28.91 16.14
N PHE A 401 -20.43 28.52 15.33
CA PHE A 401 -20.87 27.13 15.22
C PHE A 401 -19.76 26.20 14.67
N PRO A 402 -19.08 26.46 13.53
CA PRO A 402 -18.02 25.57 13.07
C PRO A 402 -16.81 25.46 14.02
N PRO A 403 -16.29 26.54 14.63
CA PRO A 403 -15.25 26.47 15.66
C PRO A 403 -15.72 25.71 16.91
N TRP A 404 -16.99 25.84 17.30
CA TRP A 404 -17.57 25.11 18.43
C TRP A 404 -17.53 23.60 18.22
N LEU A 405 -17.84 23.11 17.02
CA LEU A 405 -17.77 21.67 16.72
C LEU A 405 -16.36 21.12 16.96
N ARG A 406 -15.32 21.84 16.50
CA ARG A 406 -13.92 21.46 16.76
C ARG A 406 -13.53 21.57 18.22
N PHE A 407 -13.97 22.62 18.91
CA PHE A 407 -13.74 22.79 20.35
C PHE A 407 -14.33 21.60 21.15
N ALA A 408 -15.59 21.25 20.90
CA ALA A 408 -16.27 20.14 21.56
C ALA A 408 -15.59 18.79 21.26
N GLN A 409 -15.21 18.55 20.01
CA GLN A 409 -14.44 17.37 19.62
C GLN A 409 -13.09 17.28 20.33
N CYS A 410 -12.36 18.39 20.43
CA CYS A 410 -11.06 18.43 21.10
C CYS A 410 -11.16 18.15 22.61
N LEU A 411 -12.20 18.69 23.27
CA LEU A 411 -12.49 18.36 24.67
C LEU A 411 -12.86 16.89 24.85
N ARG A 412 -13.68 16.33 23.94
CA ARG A 412 -14.02 14.91 24.00
C ARG A 412 -12.78 14.03 23.85
N HIS A 413 -11.95 14.33 22.87
CA HIS A 413 -10.74 13.57 22.61
C HIS A 413 -9.72 13.70 23.76
N PHE A 414 -9.66 14.86 24.43
CA PHE A 414 -8.89 15.02 25.67
C PHE A 414 -9.44 14.13 26.80
N TRP A 415 -10.76 14.10 26.99
CA TRP A 415 -11.40 13.26 28.00
C TRP A 415 -11.12 11.77 27.79
N ASP A 416 -11.11 11.32 26.52
CA ASP A 416 -10.86 9.92 26.16
C ASP A 416 -9.39 9.51 26.26
N SER A 417 -8.48 10.39 25.82
CA SER A 417 -7.05 10.05 25.69
C SER A 417 -6.16 10.55 26.84
N GLY A 418 -6.61 11.55 27.60
CA GLY A 418 -5.80 12.26 28.60
C GLY A 418 -4.67 13.12 28.01
N ASN A 419 -4.52 13.21 26.70
CA ASN A 419 -3.40 13.92 26.06
C ASN A 419 -3.66 15.44 25.97
N THR A 420 -2.85 16.23 26.68
CA THR A 420 -2.96 17.69 26.80
C THR A 420 -2.83 18.44 25.47
N VAL A 421 -2.27 17.83 24.43
CA VAL A 421 -2.23 18.41 23.06
C VAL A 421 -3.65 18.69 22.55
N HIS A 422 -4.63 17.85 22.87
CA HIS A 422 -6.02 18.09 22.47
C HIS A 422 -6.65 19.26 23.21
N LEU A 423 -6.26 19.49 24.47
CA LEU A 423 -6.70 20.66 25.24
C LEU A 423 -6.10 21.96 24.68
N LEU A 424 -4.82 21.93 24.25
CA LEU A 424 -4.21 23.06 23.54
C LEU A 424 -4.93 23.35 22.21
N ASN A 425 -5.34 22.30 21.49
CA ASN A 425 -6.12 22.45 20.26
C ASN A 425 -7.52 23.02 20.54
N ALA A 426 -8.17 22.66 21.66
CA ALA A 426 -9.42 23.29 22.09
C ALA A 426 -9.21 24.79 22.38
N GLY A 427 -8.12 25.14 23.07
CA GLY A 427 -7.71 26.52 23.28
C GLY A 427 -7.59 27.31 21.98
N LYS A 428 -6.96 26.74 20.94
CA LYS A 428 -6.89 27.35 19.60
C LYS A 428 -8.26 27.77 19.07
N TYR A 429 -9.26 26.87 19.05
CA TYR A 429 -10.59 27.21 18.53
C TYR A 429 -11.36 28.18 19.43
N SER A 430 -11.10 28.19 20.74
CA SER A 430 -11.72 29.17 21.66
C SER A 430 -11.33 30.61 21.38
N THR A 431 -10.16 30.86 20.78
CA THR A 431 -9.73 32.22 20.38
C THR A 431 -10.69 32.86 19.37
N VAL A 432 -11.36 32.02 18.55
CA VAL A 432 -12.31 32.47 17.54
C VAL A 432 -13.59 33.02 18.18
N PHE A 433 -14.04 32.46 19.30
CA PHE A 433 -15.24 32.97 20.01
C PHE A 433 -15.06 34.42 20.48
N LEU A 434 -13.88 34.73 21.02
CA LEU A 434 -13.54 36.09 21.45
C LEU A 434 -13.47 37.04 20.26
N MET A 435 -12.81 36.61 19.18
CA MET A 435 -12.70 37.38 17.94
C MET A 435 -14.07 37.75 17.37
N VAL A 436 -14.96 36.77 17.20
CA VAL A 436 -16.32 36.99 16.66
C VAL A 436 -17.14 37.88 17.61
N THR A 437 -17.09 37.64 18.92
CA THR A 437 -17.85 38.43 19.90
C THR A 437 -17.44 39.91 19.88
N PHE A 438 -16.14 40.21 19.75
CA PHE A 438 -15.66 41.58 19.68
C PHE A 438 -15.93 42.23 18.31
N ALA A 439 -15.88 41.46 17.22
CA ALA A 439 -16.24 41.93 15.89
C ALA A 439 -17.71 42.41 15.84
N GLU A 440 -18.65 41.59 16.30
CA GLU A 440 -20.09 41.93 16.29
C GLU A 440 -20.45 43.10 17.21
N LYS A 441 -19.67 43.32 18.27
CA LYS A 441 -19.83 44.47 19.17
C LYS A 441 -19.15 45.74 18.67
N SER A 442 -18.30 45.64 17.66
CA SER A 442 -17.66 46.79 17.02
C SER A 442 -18.64 47.42 16.02
N ASP A 443 -19.64 48.13 16.54
CA ASP A 443 -20.64 48.82 15.71
C ASP A 443 -20.14 50.21 15.30
N PRO A 444 -19.87 50.47 14.00
CA PRO A 444 -19.43 51.77 13.52
C PRO A 444 -20.45 52.91 13.76
N ALA A 445 -21.70 52.60 14.12
CA ALA A 445 -22.74 53.59 14.42
C ALA A 445 -22.68 54.16 15.85
N VAL A 446 -21.89 53.59 16.78
CA VAL A 446 -21.85 54.00 18.20
C VAL A 446 -20.46 54.51 18.59
N GLU A 447 -20.18 55.80 18.32
CA GLU A 447 -18.86 56.47 18.40
C GLU A 447 -18.01 56.13 19.64
N GLU A 448 -18.59 56.06 20.84
CA GLU A 448 -17.82 55.84 22.09
C GLU A 448 -17.39 54.37 22.31
N SER A 449 -18.16 53.41 21.77
CA SER A 449 -17.90 51.97 21.92
C SER A 449 -16.96 51.42 20.83
N VAL A 450 -16.85 52.14 19.71
CA VAL A 450 -16.08 51.74 18.52
C VAL A 450 -14.61 51.52 18.87
N HIS A 451 -13.98 52.41 19.63
CA HIS A 451 -12.54 52.32 19.88
C HIS A 451 -12.15 51.11 20.72
N VAL A 452 -12.83 50.86 21.84
CA VAL A 452 -12.48 49.75 22.75
C VAL A 452 -12.71 48.40 22.10
N TYR A 453 -13.88 48.18 21.49
CA TYR A 453 -14.19 46.89 20.86
C TYR A 453 -13.37 46.66 19.58
N LEU A 454 -13.02 47.70 18.84
CA LEU A 454 -12.09 47.58 17.70
C LEU A 454 -10.69 47.15 18.14
N TYR A 455 -10.14 47.72 19.21
CA TYR A 455 -8.83 47.30 19.74
C TYR A 455 -8.88 45.86 20.28
N LEU A 456 -9.96 45.48 20.97
CA LEU A 456 -10.15 44.10 21.45
C LEU A 456 -10.31 43.11 20.29
N TRP A 457 -11.02 43.50 19.23
CA TRP A 457 -11.15 42.69 18.02
C TRP A 457 -9.82 42.53 17.29
N ALA A 458 -9.05 43.62 17.12
CA ALA A 458 -7.72 43.55 16.52
C ALA A 458 -6.76 42.67 17.34
N ALA A 459 -6.74 42.84 18.67
CA ALA A 459 -5.90 42.05 19.55
C ALA A 459 -6.27 40.55 19.52
N SER A 460 -7.56 40.22 19.61
CA SER A 460 -8.04 38.84 19.55
C SER A 460 -7.79 38.20 18.17
N THR A 461 -7.90 38.95 17.08
CA THR A 461 -7.54 38.50 15.73
C THR A 461 -6.05 38.19 15.64
N CYS A 462 -5.18 39.07 16.16
CA CYS A 462 -3.73 38.82 16.21
C CYS A 462 -3.40 37.55 16.99
N VAL A 463 -4.00 37.36 18.17
CA VAL A 463 -3.79 36.14 18.97
C VAL A 463 -4.26 34.91 18.20
N SER A 464 -5.46 34.96 17.59
CA SER A 464 -6.00 33.83 16.83
C SER A 464 -5.10 33.46 15.65
N VAL A 465 -4.63 34.44 14.88
CA VAL A 465 -3.70 34.23 13.76
C VAL A 465 -2.39 33.61 14.25
N ILE A 466 -1.77 34.14 15.30
CA ILE A 466 -0.50 33.61 15.83
C ILE A 466 -0.67 32.16 16.28
N VAL A 467 -1.72 31.85 17.05
CA VAL A 467 -1.94 30.49 17.58
C VAL A 467 -2.22 29.51 16.44
N THR A 468 -3.05 29.90 15.47
CA THR A 468 -3.43 29.02 14.36
C THR A 468 -2.28 28.81 13.36
N VAL A 469 -1.54 29.85 12.98
CA VAL A 469 -0.33 29.72 12.15
C VAL A 469 0.70 28.84 12.85
N SER A 470 0.95 29.08 14.14
CA SER A 470 1.91 28.28 14.91
C SER A 470 1.50 26.80 14.94
N TRP A 471 0.21 26.52 15.03
CA TRP A 471 -0.33 25.17 14.97
C TRP A 471 -0.10 24.52 13.60
N ASP A 472 -0.44 25.19 12.52
CA ASP A 472 -0.32 24.64 11.17
C ASP A 472 1.16 24.37 10.82
N LEU A 473 2.05 25.34 11.06
CA LEU A 473 3.48 25.21 10.79
C LEU A 473 4.12 24.09 11.62
N ARG A 474 3.88 24.07 12.93
CA ARG A 474 4.57 23.15 13.84
C ARG A 474 3.89 21.79 13.93
N MET A 475 2.58 21.74 14.19
CA MET A 475 1.88 20.50 14.54
C MET A 475 1.41 19.72 13.31
N ASP A 476 0.93 20.43 12.29
CA ASP A 476 0.42 19.79 11.08
C ASP A 476 1.52 19.55 10.05
N TRP A 477 2.46 20.48 9.90
CA TRP A 477 3.49 20.40 8.86
C TRP A 477 4.89 20.04 9.36
N GLY A 478 5.10 20.00 10.68
CA GLY A 478 6.31 19.46 11.29
C GLY A 478 7.52 20.38 11.23
N LEU A 479 7.32 21.70 11.16
CA LEU A 479 8.39 22.68 11.30
C LEU A 479 8.99 22.59 12.72
N LEU A 480 10.33 22.59 12.82
CA LEU A 480 11.15 22.47 14.03
C LEU A 480 10.99 21.13 14.77
N GLN A 481 10.74 20.02 14.07
CA GLN A 481 10.54 18.70 14.67
C GLN A 481 11.62 17.64 14.33
N GLY A 482 12.65 17.96 13.53
CA GLY A 482 13.70 17.02 13.14
C GLY A 482 15.12 17.56 13.36
N ASN A 483 16.12 16.83 12.87
CA ASN A 483 17.55 17.25 12.87
C ASN A 483 17.87 18.42 11.90
N GLY A 484 16.85 18.99 11.27
CA GLY A 484 16.88 20.22 10.45
C GLY A 484 15.66 21.11 10.76
N LEU A 485 15.25 21.97 9.82
CA LEU A 485 14.07 22.83 10.03
C LEU A 485 12.73 22.09 9.90
N LEU A 486 12.67 20.98 9.17
CA LEU A 486 11.46 20.15 9.00
C LEU A 486 11.62 18.80 9.71
N LYS A 487 10.51 18.08 9.88
CA LYS A 487 10.45 16.70 10.37
C LYS A 487 11.31 15.77 9.50
N GLU A 488 11.86 14.71 10.10
CA GLU A 488 12.82 13.80 9.44
C GLU A 488 12.23 12.96 8.30
N GLU A 489 10.92 12.71 8.32
CA GLU A 489 10.22 11.92 7.30
C GLU A 489 9.24 12.81 6.53
N LEU A 490 9.45 12.92 5.22
CA LEU A 490 8.64 13.71 4.30
C LEU A 490 8.15 12.80 3.17
N LEU A 491 6.87 12.92 2.80
CA LEU A 491 6.32 12.19 1.64
C LEU A 491 6.62 12.91 0.32
N PHE A 492 6.62 14.25 0.33
CA PHE A 492 6.99 15.02 -0.86
C PHE A 492 8.51 15.14 -0.94
N SER A 493 9.10 14.72 -2.07
CA SER A 493 10.55 14.57 -2.24
C SER A 493 11.37 15.87 -2.13
N HIS A 494 10.73 17.04 -2.23
CA HIS A 494 11.40 18.33 -2.16
C HIS A 494 10.85 19.19 -1.03
N GLU A 495 11.73 19.64 -0.14
CA GLU A 495 11.38 20.52 0.99
C GLU A 495 10.77 21.85 0.56
N VAL A 496 11.09 22.31 -0.66
CA VAL A 496 10.58 23.57 -1.24
C VAL A 496 9.05 23.60 -1.25
N TYR A 497 8.38 22.47 -1.46
CA TYR A 497 6.92 22.41 -1.45
C TYR A 497 6.33 22.70 -0.07
N TYR A 498 7.00 22.27 1.00
CA TYR A 498 6.59 22.56 2.38
C TYR A 498 6.78 24.05 2.67
N TYR A 499 7.96 24.61 2.38
CA TYR A 499 8.20 26.04 2.63
C TYR A 499 7.29 26.96 1.80
N ALA A 500 6.98 26.58 0.54
CA ALA A 500 6.05 27.33 -0.30
C ALA A 500 4.61 27.27 0.25
N ALA A 501 4.15 26.09 0.69
CA ALA A 501 2.84 25.95 1.34
C ALA A 501 2.77 26.73 2.66
N MET A 502 3.85 26.72 3.43
CA MET A 502 4.00 27.50 4.66
C MET A 502 3.86 28.99 4.43
N LEU A 503 4.58 29.52 3.44
CA LEU A 503 4.48 30.91 3.06
C LEU A 503 3.07 31.27 2.57
N ALA A 504 2.46 30.41 1.74
CA ALA A 504 1.12 30.61 1.23
C ALA A 504 0.07 30.66 2.35
N ASP A 505 0.14 29.78 3.35
CA ASP A 505 -0.81 29.79 4.48
C ASP A 505 -0.65 31.02 5.36
N VAL A 506 0.58 31.45 5.65
CA VAL A 506 0.81 32.70 6.40
C VAL A 506 0.23 33.90 5.66
N LEU A 507 0.49 34.04 4.35
CA LEU A 507 -0.02 35.15 3.55
C LEU A 507 -1.56 35.14 3.46
N LEU A 508 -2.16 33.97 3.23
CA LEU A 508 -3.61 33.84 3.12
C LEU A 508 -4.30 33.99 4.49
N ARG A 509 -3.64 33.66 5.61
CA ARG A 509 -4.16 33.94 6.96
C ARG A 509 -4.09 35.41 7.32
N ILE A 510 -3.09 36.15 6.86
CA ILE A 510 -3.03 37.62 7.03
C ILE A 510 -4.23 38.29 6.33
N SER A 511 -4.80 37.66 5.29
CA SER A 511 -6.02 38.15 4.67
C SER A 511 -7.23 38.24 5.61
N TRP A 512 -7.24 37.51 6.73
CA TRP A 512 -8.29 37.66 7.75
C TRP A 512 -8.24 39.03 8.44
N ALA A 513 -7.07 39.67 8.52
CA ALA A 513 -6.95 41.05 8.98
C ALA A 513 -7.55 42.05 7.98
N ILE A 514 -7.69 41.69 6.70
CA ILE A 514 -8.37 42.51 5.69
C ILE A 514 -9.86 42.65 6.05
N ASN A 515 -10.48 41.64 6.68
CA ASN A 515 -11.87 41.74 7.13
C ASN A 515 -12.09 42.88 8.15
N ILE A 516 -11.08 43.20 8.97
CA ILE A 516 -11.13 44.35 9.88
C ILE A 516 -11.17 45.66 9.08
N LEU A 517 -10.34 45.77 8.04
CA LEU A 517 -10.31 46.93 7.17
C LEU A 517 -11.64 47.09 6.41
N LEU A 518 -12.18 45.99 5.87
CA LEU A 518 -13.45 45.97 5.15
C LEU A 518 -14.62 46.38 6.06
N ALA A 519 -14.65 45.93 7.31
CA ALA A 519 -15.70 46.31 8.26
C ALA A 519 -15.72 47.81 8.61
N GLN A 520 -14.61 48.52 8.40
CA GLN A 520 -14.52 49.97 8.59
C GLN A 520 -14.81 50.76 7.30
N MET A 521 -14.88 50.10 6.15
CA MET A 521 -15.23 50.75 4.88
C MET A 521 -16.73 51.03 4.83
N LYS A 522 -17.10 52.24 4.41
CA LYS A 522 -18.51 52.61 4.15
C LYS A 522 -18.99 52.18 2.76
N ASP A 523 -18.08 51.79 1.87
CA ASP A 523 -18.41 51.39 0.49
C ASP A 523 -18.78 49.90 0.42
N SER A 524 -20.08 49.62 0.32
CA SER A 524 -20.62 48.27 0.21
C SER A 524 -20.12 47.51 -1.03
N THR A 525 -19.77 48.20 -2.13
CA THR A 525 -19.31 47.55 -3.37
C THR A 525 -17.92 46.96 -3.21
N ALA A 526 -17.04 47.69 -2.53
CA ALA A 526 -15.69 47.24 -2.23
C ALA A 526 -15.69 46.02 -1.29
N ILE A 527 -16.58 46.00 -0.29
CA ILE A 527 -16.74 44.88 0.64
C ILE A 527 -17.15 43.61 -0.11
N VAL A 528 -18.20 43.69 -0.94
CA VAL A 528 -18.68 42.54 -1.72
C VAL A 528 -17.61 42.02 -2.68
N THR A 529 -16.90 42.92 -3.36
CA THR A 529 -15.81 42.55 -4.29
C THR A 529 -14.66 41.86 -3.57
N ALA A 530 -14.26 42.35 -2.40
CA ALA A 530 -13.21 41.75 -1.61
C ALA A 530 -13.62 40.37 -1.07
N SER A 531 -14.85 40.22 -0.54
CA SER A 531 -15.37 38.93 -0.10
C SER A 531 -15.43 37.89 -1.23
N ALA A 532 -15.80 38.31 -2.45
CA ALA A 532 -15.82 37.43 -3.62
C ALA A 532 -14.41 36.91 -4.01
N ILE A 533 -13.35 37.63 -3.68
CA ILE A 533 -11.95 37.23 -3.92
C ILE A 533 -11.41 36.41 -2.75
N LEU A 534 -11.68 36.82 -1.51
CA LEU A 534 -11.13 36.19 -0.30
C LEU A 534 -11.73 34.80 -0.04
N ALA A 535 -13.02 34.59 -0.33
CA ALA A 535 -13.65 33.29 -0.07
C ALA A 535 -13.05 32.13 -0.90
N PRO A 536 -12.84 32.25 -2.23
CA PRO A 536 -12.12 31.22 -2.99
C PRO A 536 -10.67 31.01 -2.53
N LEU A 537 -9.99 32.07 -2.10
CA LEU A 537 -8.62 31.96 -1.58
C LEU A 537 -8.55 31.19 -0.27
N GLU A 538 -9.55 31.32 0.60
CA GLU A 538 -9.66 30.49 1.82
C GLU A 538 -9.90 29.00 1.47
N VAL A 539 -10.69 28.70 0.43
CA VAL A 539 -10.88 27.33 -0.07
C VAL A 539 -9.58 26.76 -0.65
N LEU A 540 -8.83 27.57 -1.41
CA LEU A 540 -7.52 27.17 -1.94
C LEU A 540 -6.52 26.88 -0.80
N ARG A 541 -6.45 27.75 0.20
CA ARG A 541 -5.63 27.56 1.41
C ARG A 541 -5.97 26.23 2.10
N ARG A 542 -7.27 25.97 2.32
CA ARG A 542 -7.75 24.71 2.93
C ARG A 542 -7.37 23.49 2.10
N SER A 543 -7.45 23.59 0.78
CA SER A 543 -7.05 22.53 -0.14
C SER A 543 -5.56 22.19 -0.01
N ILE A 544 -4.70 23.20 0.12
CA ILE A 544 -3.27 23.01 0.39
C ILE A 544 -3.09 22.31 1.74
N TRP A 545 -3.75 22.80 2.80
CA TRP A 545 -3.68 22.21 4.14
C TRP A 545 -4.11 20.74 4.15
N ASN A 546 -5.14 20.36 3.38
CA ASN A 546 -5.65 18.98 3.31
C ASN A 546 -4.55 17.96 2.91
N PHE A 547 -3.72 18.29 1.92
CA PHE A 547 -2.65 17.39 1.47
C PHE A 547 -1.64 17.10 2.58
N PHE A 548 -1.11 18.15 3.20
CA PHE A 548 -0.09 18.02 4.23
C PHE A 548 -0.65 17.50 5.56
N ARG A 549 -1.91 17.80 5.89
CA ARG A 549 -2.55 17.25 7.09
C ARG A 549 -2.77 15.75 6.97
N LEU A 550 -3.22 15.29 5.79
CA LEU A 550 -3.41 13.87 5.50
C LEU A 550 -2.08 13.13 5.52
N GLU A 551 -1.04 13.70 4.91
CA GLU A 551 0.32 13.18 4.95
C GLU A 551 0.83 13.02 6.39
N ASN A 552 0.68 14.06 7.22
CA ASN A 552 1.12 14.01 8.61
C ASN A 552 0.38 12.93 9.42
N GLU A 553 -0.91 12.75 9.17
CA GLU A 553 -1.68 11.67 9.81
C GLU A 553 -1.22 10.28 9.33
N HIS A 554 -0.97 10.14 8.03
CA HIS A 554 -0.47 8.89 7.46
C HIS A 554 0.89 8.52 8.07
N LEU A 555 1.84 9.45 8.14
CA LEU A 555 3.14 9.23 8.76
C LEU A 555 3.03 8.88 10.25
N LYS A 556 2.13 9.54 11.00
CA LYS A 556 1.83 9.19 12.40
C LYS A 556 1.29 7.75 12.53
N ASN A 557 0.42 7.33 11.61
CA ASN A 557 -0.12 5.97 11.60
C ASN A 557 0.96 4.96 11.21
N CYS A 558 1.86 5.29 10.29
CA CYS A 558 3.01 4.46 9.92
C CYS A 558 3.97 4.25 11.10
N ARG A 559 4.31 5.31 11.84
CA ARG A 559 5.13 5.22 13.06
C ARG A 559 4.47 4.40 14.17
N ALA A 560 3.15 4.47 14.28
CA ALA A 560 2.37 3.69 15.23
C ALA A 560 2.03 2.29 14.72
N SER A 561 2.58 1.86 13.58
CA SER A 561 2.29 0.57 12.91
C SER A 561 0.81 0.31 12.65
N ARG A 562 -0.02 1.37 12.61
CA ARG A 562 -1.44 1.34 12.26
C ARG A 562 -1.67 1.52 10.75
N ALA A 563 -0.66 1.99 10.05
CA ALA A 563 -0.55 1.98 8.60
C ALA A 563 0.82 1.41 8.22
N ILE A 564 0.93 0.84 7.02
CA ILE A 564 2.20 0.32 6.50
C ILE A 564 2.82 1.46 5.68
N ARG A 565 4.06 1.83 6.02
CA ARG A 565 4.85 2.76 5.19
C ARG A 565 5.29 1.97 3.96
N ASP A 566 4.90 2.46 2.80
CA ASP A 566 5.11 1.80 1.52
C ASP A 566 4.41 0.43 1.45
N PHE A 567 3.33 0.37 0.68
CA PHE A 567 3.15 -0.83 -0.10
C PHE A 567 4.32 -0.85 -1.07
N ASP A 568 5.37 -1.60 -0.74
CA ASP A 568 6.04 -2.39 -1.76
C ASP A 568 4.97 -3.39 -2.26
N LEU A 569 3.99 -2.89 -3.02
CA LEU A 569 3.24 -3.74 -3.91
C LEU A 569 4.34 -4.38 -4.75
N PRO A 570 4.49 -5.71 -4.73
CA PRO A 570 5.37 -6.34 -5.70
C PRO A 570 4.95 -5.78 -7.06
N ALA A 571 5.90 -5.27 -7.83
CA ALA A 571 5.64 -4.70 -9.15
C ALA A 571 5.07 -5.75 -10.15
N SER A 572 4.83 -6.96 -9.69
CA SER A 572 4.06 -8.02 -10.32
C SER A 572 2.62 -8.04 -9.78
N PRO A 573 1.60 -8.28 -10.62
CA PRO A 573 0.28 -8.64 -10.12
C PRO A 573 0.47 -9.83 -9.17
N ILE A 574 0.06 -9.65 -7.91
CA ILE A 574 0.06 -10.75 -6.95
C ILE A 574 -0.82 -11.83 -7.56
N ASN A 575 -0.22 -12.89 -8.09
CA ASN A 575 -0.90 -14.16 -8.28
C ASN A 575 -1.17 -14.68 -6.87
N LEU A 576 -2.21 -14.14 -6.24
CA LEU A 576 -2.71 -14.66 -4.99
C LEU A 576 -3.14 -16.08 -5.33
N PRO A 577 -2.55 -17.13 -4.73
CA PRO A 577 -3.05 -18.47 -4.91
C PRO A 577 -4.53 -18.41 -4.55
N GLN A 578 -5.41 -18.86 -5.43
CA GLN A 578 -6.85 -18.90 -5.18
C GLN A 578 -7.16 -19.55 -3.81
N GLN A 579 -6.27 -20.43 -3.34
CA GLN A 579 -6.21 -21.02 -2.00
C GLN A 579 -6.08 -20.02 -0.84
N ILE A 580 -5.25 -18.98 -0.91
CA ILE A 580 -5.07 -17.99 0.18
C ILE A 580 -6.30 -17.08 0.29
N LEU A 581 -6.92 -16.74 -0.83
CA LEU A 581 -8.18 -15.99 -0.83
C LEU A 581 -9.31 -16.86 -0.25
N THR A 582 -9.40 -18.14 -0.62
CA THR A 582 -10.39 -19.07 -0.03
C THR A 582 -10.12 -19.42 1.43
N ASP A 583 -8.86 -19.51 1.88
CA ASP A 583 -8.54 -19.85 3.27
C ASP A 583 -8.60 -18.64 4.21
N LYS A 584 -8.49 -17.41 3.71
CA LYS A 584 -8.74 -16.18 4.47
C LYS A 584 -10.18 -15.66 4.38
N LEU A 585 -10.94 -16.04 3.34
CA LEU A 585 -12.39 -15.78 3.22
C LEU A 585 -13.26 -16.88 3.83
N LYS A 586 -12.68 -17.98 4.31
CA LYS A 586 -13.40 -18.90 5.22
C LYS A 586 -13.64 -18.16 6.52
N ASP A 587 -14.88 -17.71 6.67
CA ASP A 587 -15.40 -17.08 7.86
C ASP A 587 -15.01 -17.90 9.11
N PRO A 588 -14.57 -17.29 10.22
CA PRO A 588 -14.46 -17.96 11.52
C PRO A 588 -15.78 -18.62 11.96
N ILE A 589 -16.90 -18.21 11.35
CA ILE A 589 -18.24 -18.74 11.58
C ILE A 589 -18.44 -20.12 10.93
N GLU A 590 -17.80 -20.44 9.80
CA GLU A 590 -17.92 -21.78 9.17
C GLU A 590 -17.19 -22.86 9.99
N GLN A 591 -16.07 -22.52 10.64
CA GLN A 591 -15.41 -23.46 11.57
C GLN A 591 -16.19 -23.68 12.86
N ILE A 592 -16.99 -22.69 13.29
CA ILE A 592 -17.89 -22.81 14.45
C ILE A 592 -19.10 -23.69 14.12
N ILE A 593 -19.65 -23.59 12.90
CA ILE A 593 -20.79 -24.41 12.47
C ILE A 593 -20.39 -25.89 12.32
N VAL A 594 -19.21 -26.18 11.76
CA VAL A 594 -18.70 -27.56 11.63
C VAL A 594 -18.33 -28.19 12.99
N GLN A 595 -17.94 -27.38 14.00
CA GLN A 595 -17.73 -27.86 15.37
C GLN A 595 -19.02 -27.96 16.20
N GLN A 596 -20.11 -27.25 15.85
CA GLN A 596 -21.38 -27.31 16.56
C GLN A 596 -22.23 -28.52 16.17
N GLU A 597 -22.13 -29.05 14.95
CA GLU A 597 -22.83 -30.28 14.55
C GLU A 597 -22.25 -31.56 15.19
N THR A 598 -21.09 -31.49 15.83
CA THR A 598 -20.46 -32.63 16.52
C THR A 598 -20.56 -32.60 18.05
N ARG A 599 -21.23 -31.60 18.66
CA ARG A 599 -21.39 -31.51 20.12
C ARG A 599 -22.80 -31.13 20.55
N THR A 600 -23.72 -32.07 20.40
CA THR A 600 -24.88 -32.17 21.30
C THR A 600 -24.41 -32.61 22.69
N SER A 601 -24.22 -31.68 23.63
CA SER A 601 -24.73 -31.78 25.02
C SER A 601 -24.12 -30.69 25.92
N HIS A 602 -25.02 -29.95 26.58
CA HIS A 602 -24.89 -29.23 27.85
C HIS A 602 -23.82 -28.14 28.07
N HIS A 603 -24.35 -26.99 28.52
CA HIS A 603 -23.77 -25.88 29.28
C HIS A 603 -23.33 -24.58 28.55
N LYS A 604 -24.05 -23.50 28.91
CA LYS A 604 -23.64 -22.08 28.93
C LYS A 604 -22.37 -21.91 29.80
N PRO A 605 -21.47 -20.90 29.61
CA PRO A 605 -21.85 -19.48 29.58
C PRO A 605 -21.05 -18.54 28.65
N ALA A 606 -21.63 -17.34 28.52
CA ALA A 606 -21.08 -16.12 27.94
C ALA A 606 -19.67 -15.78 28.43
N TYR A 607 -18.76 -15.42 27.52
CA TYR A 607 -17.71 -14.40 27.67
C TYR A 607 -16.81 -14.42 26.41
N LEU A 608 -17.11 -13.69 25.33
CA LEU A 608 -16.14 -13.38 24.25
C LEU A 608 -16.64 -12.40 23.17
N LEU A 609 -17.52 -11.44 23.51
CA LEU A 609 -18.02 -10.44 22.54
C LEU A 609 -17.61 -8.99 22.85
N LEU A 610 -16.59 -8.78 23.69
CA LEU A 610 -16.23 -7.44 24.18
C LEU A 610 -14.77 -7.02 23.92
N LYS A 611 -14.07 -7.68 23.00
CA LYS A 611 -12.66 -7.34 22.71
C LYS A 611 -12.37 -6.76 21.32
N TYR A 612 -13.40 -6.58 20.48
CA TYR A 612 -13.25 -6.05 19.11
C TYR A 612 -13.96 -4.70 18.87
N LEU A 613 -14.45 -4.05 19.93
CA LEU A 613 -14.97 -2.68 19.89
C LEU A 613 -14.32 -1.83 21.00
N ARG A 614 -12.99 -1.67 20.91
CA ARG A 614 -12.24 -0.60 21.55
C ARG A 614 -11.14 -0.10 20.62
#